data_AF-A0A8T3KHR2-F1
#
_entry.id   AF-A0A8T3KHR2-F1
#
_cell.length_a   1.000
_cell.length_b   1.000
_cell.length_c   1.000
_cell.angle_alpha   90.00
_cell.angle_beta   90.00
_cell.angle_gamma   90.00
#
_symmetry.space_group_name_H-M   'P 1'
#
loop_
_entity.id
_entity.type
_entity.pdbx_description
1 polymer ?
#
loop_
_entity_poly.entity_id
_entity_poly.type
_entity_poly.pdbx_seq_one_letter_code
_entity_poly.pdbx_strand_id
1 'polypeptide(L)'
;MKLRIDTTYILIISLGLVVGVLSTVSMMAGSYLRIIATVMLCLCLIAALFYTFRFEKKLKIITALVLVMMLGYLLSCVYINIFMGRISGGEITPSLENTGTAVLLVSPGEIGSYTSNGAVYRLKTGKDTYTEGANWWSIPVRASGLRKDFKGMDKDISPEISQSLYNKVNQKYGSGYTVYNANLFGPPYLETVTREILKNGHDRIIVLLNFLIQQPYQETIHSRIIRVMEESKLSAEVSFTYPLWNHDAVASIYENRILYKTQETSPEQVGIVLIGKGCSGKALQIYADGYKGEEVFLNKIKEGMIKNGYDSRKMRIAYLKYRKPSVEEEVEYLLDSGVNRIAVVAAGYENPCIETEYSIPKLLSKIKIPKGTEILYIGSWEDDDLLVKALGDRLKIVAEELK
;
A
#
# COMPACT_ATOMS: atom_id res chain seq x y z
N MET A 1 -54.13 9.58 18.01
CA MET A 1 -53.84 9.15 16.62
C MET A 1 -52.95 7.92 16.68
N LYS A 2 -53.49 6.69 16.51
CA LYS A 2 -52.69 5.45 16.50
C LYS A 2 -52.06 5.28 15.12
N LEU A 3 -50.74 5.42 15.00
CA LEU A 3 -50.02 5.01 13.78
C LEU A 3 -50.19 3.49 13.63
N ARG A 4 -51.09 3.03 12.75
CA ARG A 4 -51.07 1.65 12.25
C ARG A 4 -49.97 1.58 11.20
N ILE A 5 -48.78 1.15 11.62
CA ILE A 5 -47.72 0.82 10.67
C ILE A 5 -48.19 -0.45 9.95
N ASP A 6 -48.40 -0.34 8.64
CA ASP A 6 -48.77 -1.47 7.80
C ASP A 6 -47.58 -2.43 7.68
N THR A 7 -47.82 -3.70 8.04
CA THR A 7 -46.86 -4.83 8.00
C THR A 7 -46.09 -4.91 6.68
N THR A 8 -46.71 -4.47 5.59
CA THR A 8 -46.12 -4.37 4.26
C THR A 8 -44.88 -3.46 4.24
N TYR A 9 -44.97 -2.29 4.86
CA TYR A 9 -43.86 -1.33 4.92
C TYR A 9 -42.73 -1.86 5.80
N ILE A 10 -43.05 -2.57 6.89
CA ILE A 10 -42.05 -3.21 7.75
C ILE A 10 -41.25 -4.24 6.94
N LEU A 11 -41.93 -5.04 6.11
CA LEU A 11 -41.27 -6.02 5.25
C LEU A 11 -40.37 -5.36 4.19
N ILE A 12 -40.84 -4.31 3.52
CA ILE A 12 -40.05 -3.55 2.53
C ILE A 12 -38.81 -2.94 3.19
N ILE A 13 -38.97 -2.35 4.38
CA ILE A 13 -37.87 -1.75 5.14
C ILE A 13 -36.84 -2.84 5.52
N SER A 14 -37.32 -3.96 6.05
CA SER A 14 -36.46 -5.08 6.47
C SER A 14 -35.70 -5.66 5.29
N LEU A 15 -36.38 -5.89 4.17
CA LEU A 15 -35.80 -6.43 2.95
C LEU A 15 -34.77 -5.47 2.34
N GLY A 16 -35.08 -4.17 2.27
CA GLY A 16 -34.15 -3.16 1.79
C GLY A 16 -32.86 -3.11 2.62
N LEU A 17 -32.98 -3.14 3.96
CA LEU A 17 -31.82 -3.12 4.86
C LEU A 17 -30.95 -4.37 4.65
N VAL A 18 -31.57 -5.55 4.58
CA VAL A 18 -30.88 -6.82 4.35
C VAL A 18 -30.14 -6.80 3.01
N VAL A 19 -30.77 -6.32 1.93
CA VAL A 19 -30.12 -6.18 0.62
C VAL A 19 -28.92 -5.23 0.68
N GLY A 20 -29.02 -4.09 1.37
CA GLY A 20 -27.91 -3.15 1.55
C GLY A 20 -26.72 -3.77 2.31
N VAL A 21 -27.00 -4.52 3.38
CA VAL A 21 -25.98 -5.24 4.17
C VAL A 21 -25.34 -6.36 3.33
N LEU A 22 -26.15 -7.21 2.69
CA LEU A 22 -25.65 -8.31 1.85
C LEU A 22 -24.81 -7.81 0.67
N SER A 23 -25.17 -6.66 0.09
CA SER A 23 -24.36 -6.02 -0.95
C SER A 23 -22.96 -5.72 -0.43
N THR A 24 -22.87 -5.13 0.76
CA THR A 24 -21.59 -4.81 1.41
C THR A 24 -20.78 -6.08 1.72
N VAL A 25 -21.42 -7.10 2.31
CA VAL A 25 -20.77 -8.38 2.64
C VAL A 25 -20.28 -9.08 1.38
N SER A 26 -21.04 -9.09 0.29
CA SER A 26 -20.63 -9.72 -0.98
C SER A 26 -19.38 -9.06 -1.59
N MET A 27 -19.23 -7.74 -1.41
CA MET A 27 -18.05 -7.03 -1.88
C MET A 27 -16.83 -7.32 -1.00
N MET A 28 -17.03 -7.35 0.31
CA MET A 28 -15.98 -7.45 1.33
C MET A 28 -15.50 -8.88 1.61
N ALA A 29 -16.40 -9.86 1.65
CA ALA A 29 -16.09 -11.19 2.17
C ALA A 29 -15.06 -11.95 1.32
N GLY A 30 -14.22 -12.74 1.99
CA GLY A 30 -13.35 -13.72 1.35
C GLY A 30 -14.09 -15.02 1.00
N SER A 31 -13.51 -15.79 0.08
CA SER A 31 -13.82 -17.22 -0.15
C SER A 31 -15.33 -17.56 -0.25
N TYR A 32 -15.81 -18.56 0.51
CA TYR A 32 -17.16 -19.10 0.46
C TYR A 32 -18.25 -18.14 0.96
N LEU A 33 -17.94 -17.31 1.98
CA LEU A 33 -18.91 -16.35 2.54
C LEU A 33 -19.41 -15.37 1.48
N ARG A 34 -18.56 -15.01 0.52
CA ARG A 34 -18.98 -14.20 -0.63
C ARG A 34 -20.05 -14.90 -1.46
N ILE A 35 -19.84 -16.16 -1.80
CA ILE A 35 -20.78 -16.92 -2.64
C ILE A 35 -22.14 -16.99 -1.95
N ILE A 36 -22.15 -17.30 -0.66
CA ILE A 36 -23.35 -17.33 0.17
C ILE A 36 -24.03 -15.96 0.16
N ALA A 37 -23.28 -14.88 0.44
CA ALA A 37 -23.83 -13.52 0.46
C ALA A 37 -24.39 -13.09 -0.91
N THR A 38 -23.73 -13.46 -2.01
CA THR A 38 -24.22 -13.18 -3.37
C THR A 38 -25.49 -13.97 -3.69
N VAL A 39 -25.56 -15.25 -3.34
CA VAL A 39 -26.78 -16.06 -3.55
C VAL A 39 -27.94 -15.49 -2.73
N MET A 40 -27.71 -15.17 -1.45
CA MET A 40 -28.72 -14.53 -0.59
C MET A 40 -29.16 -13.18 -1.16
N LEU A 41 -28.21 -12.36 -1.65
CA LEU A 41 -28.51 -11.08 -2.30
C LEU A 41 -29.44 -11.29 -3.51
N CYS A 42 -29.14 -12.25 -4.38
CA CYS A 42 -29.98 -12.58 -5.52
C CYS A 42 -31.39 -13.01 -5.09
N LEU A 43 -31.51 -13.88 -4.07
CA LEU A 43 -32.81 -14.31 -3.55
C LEU A 43 -33.61 -13.13 -2.96
N CYS A 44 -32.96 -12.24 -2.21
CA CYS A 44 -33.61 -11.04 -1.66
C CYS A 44 -34.06 -10.07 -2.77
N LEU A 45 -33.28 -9.91 -3.83
CA LEU A 45 -33.65 -9.08 -4.98
C LEU A 45 -34.84 -9.68 -5.76
N ILE A 46 -34.86 -11.01 -5.94
CA ILE A 46 -36.01 -11.70 -6.55
C ILE A 46 -37.27 -11.54 -5.70
N ALA A 47 -37.16 -11.72 -4.38
CA ALA A 47 -38.27 -11.49 -3.46
C ALA A 47 -38.76 -10.02 -3.51
N ALA A 48 -37.84 -9.05 -3.57
CA ALA A 48 -38.17 -7.65 -3.68
C ALA A 48 -38.92 -7.33 -4.98
N LEU A 49 -38.45 -7.88 -6.11
CA LEU A 49 -39.14 -7.75 -7.40
C LEU A 49 -40.55 -8.33 -7.33
N PHE A 50 -40.70 -9.58 -6.90
CA PHE A 50 -42.00 -10.24 -6.76
C PHE A 50 -42.97 -9.43 -5.89
N TYR A 51 -42.46 -8.87 -4.79
CA TYR A 51 -43.26 -8.05 -3.89
C TYR A 51 -43.70 -6.74 -4.55
N THR A 52 -42.80 -6.04 -5.25
CA THR A 52 -43.14 -4.79 -5.95
C THR A 52 -44.17 -4.97 -7.07
N PHE A 53 -44.21 -6.13 -7.73
CA PHE A 53 -45.18 -6.42 -8.79
C PHE A 53 -46.63 -6.51 -8.29
N ARG A 54 -46.85 -6.82 -7.00
CA ARG A 54 -48.18 -6.99 -6.40
C ARG A 54 -48.91 -5.70 -6.03
N PHE A 55 -48.25 -4.55 -6.09
CA PHE A 55 -48.85 -3.27 -5.65
C PHE A 55 -49.16 -2.33 -6.81
N GLU A 56 -50.24 -1.57 -6.69
CA GLU A 56 -50.61 -0.55 -7.68
C GLU A 56 -49.67 0.67 -7.64
N LYS A 57 -49.19 1.06 -6.45
CA LYS A 57 -48.28 2.22 -6.26
C LYS A 57 -46.80 1.85 -6.37
N LYS A 58 -46.43 1.18 -7.48
CA LYS A 58 -45.09 0.60 -7.70
C LYS A 58 -43.95 1.60 -7.47
N LEU A 59 -44.07 2.82 -7.99
CA LEU A 59 -43.01 3.81 -7.92
C LEU A 59 -42.65 4.19 -6.46
N LYS A 60 -43.64 4.42 -5.60
CA LYS A 60 -43.39 4.80 -4.19
C LYS A 60 -42.68 3.68 -3.42
N ILE A 61 -43.08 2.43 -3.67
CA ILE A 61 -42.48 1.25 -3.03
C ILE A 61 -41.05 1.04 -3.52
N ILE A 62 -40.80 1.18 -4.83
CA ILE A 62 -39.45 1.07 -5.41
C ILE A 62 -38.55 2.17 -4.84
N THR A 63 -39.01 3.41 -4.79
CA THR A 63 -38.24 4.52 -4.19
C THR A 63 -37.91 4.24 -2.72
N ALA A 64 -38.89 3.80 -1.93
CA ALA A 64 -38.67 3.45 -0.53
C ALA A 64 -37.66 2.30 -0.38
N LEU A 65 -37.77 1.25 -1.20
CA LEU A 65 -36.85 0.12 -1.19
C LEU A 65 -35.41 0.58 -1.51
N VAL A 66 -35.22 1.37 -2.56
CA VAL A 66 -33.90 1.89 -2.95
C VAL A 66 -33.28 2.76 -1.84
N LEU A 67 -34.07 3.66 -1.24
CA LEU A 67 -33.60 4.49 -0.12
C LEU A 67 -33.17 3.65 1.08
N VAL A 68 -33.95 2.61 1.42
CA VAL A 68 -33.62 1.74 2.55
C VAL A 68 -32.43 0.82 2.23
N MET A 69 -32.27 0.38 0.98
CA MET A 69 -31.06 -0.31 0.51
C MET A 69 -29.82 0.56 0.67
N MET A 70 -29.89 1.83 0.24
CA MET A 70 -28.82 2.80 0.43
C MET A 70 -28.52 3.00 1.91
N LEU A 71 -29.53 3.11 2.77
CA LEU A 71 -29.33 3.22 4.21
C LEU A 71 -28.61 2.00 4.79
N GLY A 72 -29.03 0.77 4.45
CA GLY A 72 -28.38 -0.46 4.90
C GLY A 72 -26.92 -0.55 4.45
N TYR A 73 -26.62 -0.13 3.22
CA TYR A 73 -25.26 -0.02 2.71
C TYR A 73 -24.42 1.00 3.50
N LEU A 74 -24.94 2.21 3.71
CA LEU A 74 -24.23 3.27 4.42
C LEU A 74 -23.96 2.90 5.89
N LEU A 75 -24.94 2.31 6.58
CA LEU A 75 -24.75 1.80 7.95
C LEU A 75 -23.65 0.73 8.00
N SER A 76 -23.61 -0.15 7.01
CA SER A 76 -22.54 -1.15 6.89
C SER A 76 -21.17 -0.49 6.65
N CYS A 77 -21.10 0.54 5.80
CA CYS A 77 -19.87 1.29 5.58
C CYS A 77 -19.38 2.01 6.85
N VAL A 78 -20.29 2.59 7.63
CA VAL A 78 -19.97 3.19 8.94
C VAL A 78 -19.42 2.13 9.89
N TYR A 79 -20.08 0.98 9.99
CA TYR A 79 -19.61 -0.14 10.82
C TYR A 79 -18.20 -0.58 10.43
N ILE A 80 -17.94 -0.81 9.13
CA ILE A 80 -16.62 -1.18 8.61
C ILE A 80 -15.59 -0.11 8.96
N ASN A 81 -15.92 1.16 8.74
CA ASN A 81 -15.00 2.26 9.00
C ASN A 81 -14.66 2.40 10.49
N ILE A 82 -15.59 2.12 11.40
CA ILE A 82 -15.33 2.22 12.84
C ILE A 82 -14.60 0.98 13.36
N PHE A 83 -15.07 -0.21 13.04
CA PHE A 83 -14.65 -1.44 13.73
C PHE A 83 -13.61 -2.27 12.96
N MET A 84 -13.62 -2.25 11.62
CA MET A 84 -12.70 -3.09 10.84
C MET A 84 -11.37 -2.39 10.57
N GLY A 85 -10.33 -3.21 10.34
CA GLY A 85 -8.97 -2.72 10.07
C GLY A 85 -8.33 -1.99 11.25
N ARG A 86 -8.79 -2.23 12.48
CA ARG A 86 -8.08 -1.85 13.70
C ARG A 86 -7.25 -3.02 14.19
N ILE A 87 -6.01 -2.74 14.58
CA ILE A 87 -5.14 -3.71 15.26
C ILE A 87 -5.24 -3.42 16.76
N SER A 88 -6.08 -4.17 17.46
CA SER A 88 -6.21 -4.08 18.92
C SER A 88 -5.19 -4.96 19.60
N GLY A 89 -4.58 -4.46 20.68
CA GLY A 89 -3.83 -5.27 21.63
C GLY A 89 -4.50 -5.26 23.00
N GLY A 90 -4.25 -6.29 23.80
CA GLY A 90 -4.68 -6.35 25.20
C GLY A 90 -3.83 -5.45 26.11
N GLU A 91 -4.09 -5.54 27.41
CA GLU A 91 -3.26 -4.90 28.43
C GLU A 91 -1.80 -5.39 28.35
N ILE A 92 -0.87 -4.47 28.60
CA ILE A 92 0.56 -4.71 28.52
C ILE A 92 1.17 -4.55 29.90
N THR A 93 1.85 -5.59 30.38
CA THR A 93 2.73 -5.50 31.53
C THR A 93 4.17 -5.45 31.01
N PRO A 94 4.88 -4.32 31.18
CA PRO A 94 6.24 -4.18 30.67
C PRO A 94 7.21 -5.05 31.48
N SER A 95 8.17 -5.68 30.79
CA SER A 95 9.32 -6.32 31.42
C SER A 95 10.23 -5.25 32.02
N LEU A 96 10.78 -5.53 33.21
CA LEU A 96 11.78 -4.66 33.86
C LEU A 96 13.21 -4.98 33.41
N GLU A 97 13.40 -5.97 32.53
CA GLU A 97 14.72 -6.51 32.19
C GLU A 97 15.42 -5.79 31.02
N ASN A 98 14.72 -5.04 30.15
CA ASN A 98 15.34 -4.35 29.00
C ASN A 98 15.00 -2.85 28.96
N THR A 99 15.77 -2.01 29.65
CA THR A 99 15.71 -0.54 29.52
C THR A 99 16.58 0.01 28.36
N GLY A 100 16.74 -0.79 27.30
CA GLY A 100 17.62 -0.48 26.16
C GLY A 100 16.90 0.18 24.98
N THR A 101 17.66 0.68 24.01
CA THR A 101 17.12 1.22 22.75
C THR A 101 16.68 0.10 21.80
N ALA A 102 15.42 0.15 21.37
CA ALA A 102 14.90 -0.69 20.28
C ALA A 102 15.10 0.01 18.93
N VAL A 103 15.47 -0.75 17.90
CA VAL A 103 15.45 -0.28 16.51
C VAL A 103 14.25 -0.90 15.82
N LEU A 104 13.28 -0.08 15.44
CA LEU A 104 12.09 -0.49 14.71
C LEU A 104 12.31 -0.23 13.23
N LEU A 105 12.70 -1.27 12.48
CA LEU A 105 12.77 -1.23 11.02
C LEU A 105 11.34 -1.20 10.46
N VAL A 106 10.95 -0.07 9.86
CA VAL A 106 9.63 0.08 9.25
C VAL A 106 9.77 0.11 7.73
N SER A 107 9.14 -0.86 7.07
CA SER A 107 9.01 -0.91 5.62
C SER A 107 7.56 -0.67 5.18
N PRO A 108 7.27 -0.41 3.88
CA PRO A 108 5.89 -0.37 3.43
C PRO A 108 5.19 -1.71 3.69
N GLY A 109 5.80 -2.81 3.23
CA GLY A 109 5.19 -4.14 3.22
C GLY A 109 3.88 -4.20 2.43
N GLU A 110 3.23 -5.37 2.42
CA GLU A 110 1.92 -5.55 1.82
C GLU A 110 1.22 -6.74 2.51
N ILE A 111 -0.11 -6.78 2.48
CA ILE A 111 -0.83 -7.99 2.91
C ILE A 111 -0.58 -9.10 1.90
N GLY A 112 -0.05 -10.25 2.35
CA GLY A 112 0.22 -11.37 1.43
C GLY A 112 -1.05 -11.96 0.81
N SER A 113 -2.18 -11.92 1.52
CA SER A 113 -3.45 -12.41 0.98
C SER A 113 -4.63 -11.55 1.39
N TYR A 114 -5.68 -11.60 0.56
CA TYR A 114 -6.90 -10.85 0.83
C TYR A 114 -7.61 -11.38 2.07
N THR A 115 -7.69 -10.54 3.09
CA THR A 115 -8.62 -10.68 4.21
C THR A 115 -9.43 -9.40 4.34
N SER A 116 -10.68 -9.48 4.80
CA SER A 116 -11.53 -8.29 4.93
C SER A 116 -10.91 -7.24 5.86
N ASN A 117 -10.32 -7.66 6.98
CA ASN A 117 -9.65 -6.76 7.92
C ASN A 117 -8.35 -6.19 7.35
N GLY A 118 -7.50 -7.03 6.74
CA GLY A 118 -6.25 -6.58 6.11
C GLY A 118 -6.52 -5.59 4.97
N ALA A 119 -7.53 -5.83 4.14
CA ALA A 119 -7.91 -4.92 3.06
C ALA A 119 -8.39 -3.56 3.59
N VAL A 120 -9.19 -3.54 4.67
CA VAL A 120 -9.62 -2.28 5.30
C VAL A 120 -8.43 -1.55 5.93
N TYR A 121 -7.53 -2.27 6.61
CA TYR A 121 -6.32 -1.71 7.19
C TYR A 121 -5.45 -1.08 6.10
N ARG A 122 -5.18 -1.80 5.02
CA ARG A 122 -4.42 -1.32 3.86
C ARG A 122 -5.07 -0.08 3.25
N LEU A 123 -6.38 -0.11 2.97
CA LEU A 123 -7.10 1.03 2.39
C LEU A 123 -7.09 2.28 3.28
N LYS A 124 -7.24 2.11 4.59
CA LYS A 124 -7.15 3.22 5.54
C LYS A 124 -5.73 3.79 5.59
N THR A 125 -4.73 2.93 5.67
CA THR A 125 -3.32 3.33 5.61
C THR A 125 -3.01 4.05 4.30
N GLY A 126 -3.53 3.58 3.17
CA GLY A 126 -3.38 4.26 1.89
C GLY A 126 -4.04 5.63 1.86
N LYS A 127 -5.17 5.80 2.56
CA LYS A 127 -5.81 7.11 2.72
C LYS A 127 -4.98 8.04 3.60
N ASP A 128 -4.49 7.57 4.75
CA ASP A 128 -3.67 8.33 5.69
C ASP A 128 -2.36 8.79 5.02
N THR A 129 -1.80 7.93 4.15
CA THR A 129 -0.59 8.22 3.36
C THR A 129 -0.88 8.83 1.98
N TYR A 130 -2.12 9.19 1.68
CA TYR A 130 -2.55 9.77 0.40
C TYR A 130 -2.17 8.97 -0.87
N THR A 131 -1.82 7.70 -0.71
CA THR A 131 -1.53 6.76 -1.80
C THR A 131 -2.82 6.15 -2.36
N GLU A 132 -3.93 6.21 -1.60
CA GLU A 132 -5.24 5.71 -1.99
C GLU A 132 -6.37 6.71 -1.69
N GLY A 133 -7.20 7.01 -2.68
CA GLY A 133 -8.40 7.86 -2.53
C GLY A 133 -9.61 7.18 -1.87
N ALA A 134 -9.42 6.38 -0.81
CA ALA A 134 -10.49 5.58 -0.22
C ALA A 134 -11.33 6.40 0.78
N ASN A 135 -12.54 6.80 0.40
CA ASN A 135 -13.54 7.33 1.32
C ASN A 135 -14.25 6.19 2.07
N TRP A 136 -14.76 6.46 3.28
CA TRP A 136 -15.40 5.46 4.15
C TRP A 136 -16.55 4.71 3.46
N TRP A 137 -17.33 5.40 2.63
CA TRP A 137 -18.45 4.83 1.86
C TRP A 137 -18.01 4.00 0.65
N SER A 138 -16.76 4.16 0.20
CA SER A 138 -16.21 3.45 -0.98
C SER A 138 -15.40 2.21 -0.62
N ILE A 139 -15.15 1.98 0.68
CA ILE A 139 -14.31 0.86 1.18
C ILE A 139 -14.79 -0.49 0.62
N PRO A 140 -16.09 -0.86 0.64
CA PRO A 140 -16.52 -2.17 0.14
C PRO A 140 -16.17 -2.39 -1.34
N VAL A 141 -16.41 -1.37 -2.18
CA VAL A 141 -16.13 -1.43 -3.61
C VAL A 141 -14.63 -1.57 -3.86
N ARG A 142 -13.82 -0.77 -3.16
CA ARG A 142 -12.35 -0.81 -3.29
C ARG A 142 -11.76 -2.14 -2.80
N ALA A 143 -12.26 -2.67 -1.68
CA ALA A 143 -11.84 -3.97 -1.17
C ALA A 143 -12.13 -5.10 -2.18
N SER A 144 -13.28 -5.06 -2.86
CA SER A 144 -13.59 -5.99 -3.94
C SER A 144 -12.61 -5.89 -5.12
N GLY A 145 -12.15 -4.68 -5.44
CA GLY A 145 -11.07 -4.42 -6.41
C GLY A 145 -9.75 -5.04 -5.97
N LEU A 146 -9.27 -4.69 -4.77
CA LEU A 146 -8.04 -5.23 -4.18
C LEU A 146 -8.02 -6.76 -4.20
N ARG A 147 -9.14 -7.40 -3.86
CA ARG A 147 -9.26 -8.87 -3.91
C ARG A 147 -8.94 -9.45 -5.28
N LYS A 148 -9.30 -8.77 -6.37
CA LYS A 148 -8.97 -9.23 -7.73
C LYS A 148 -7.48 -9.08 -8.02
N ASP A 149 -6.88 -8.01 -7.51
CA ASP A 149 -5.47 -7.71 -7.75
C ASP A 149 -4.57 -8.67 -6.95
N PHE A 150 -4.92 -8.97 -5.69
CA PHE A 150 -4.24 -9.99 -4.86
C PHE A 150 -4.29 -11.41 -5.43
N LYS A 151 -5.23 -11.74 -6.32
CA LYS A 151 -5.23 -13.04 -6.99
C LYS A 151 -4.10 -13.18 -8.01
N GLY A 152 -3.58 -12.06 -8.51
CA GLY A 152 -2.52 -12.04 -9.51
C GLY A 152 -1.14 -11.73 -8.94
N MET A 153 -1.03 -11.54 -7.62
CA MET A 153 0.22 -11.29 -6.91
C MET A 153 0.64 -12.57 -6.17
N ASP A 154 1.94 -12.85 -6.14
CA ASP A 154 2.48 -13.88 -5.24
C ASP A 154 2.26 -13.44 -3.78
N LYS A 155 1.62 -14.31 -3.00
CA LYS A 155 1.22 -14.01 -1.63
C LYS A 155 2.41 -13.99 -0.66
N ASP A 156 3.50 -14.65 -1.00
CA ASP A 156 4.62 -14.87 -0.08
C ASP A 156 5.78 -13.89 -0.33
N ILE A 157 5.86 -13.29 -1.53
CA ILE A 157 6.98 -12.42 -1.94
C ILE A 157 7.21 -11.21 -1.02
N SER A 158 6.16 -10.47 -0.64
CA SER A 158 6.31 -9.27 0.20
C SER A 158 6.69 -9.63 1.66
N PRO A 159 6.05 -10.61 2.31
CA PRO A 159 6.51 -11.12 3.60
C PRO A 159 7.95 -11.64 3.59
N GLU A 160 8.33 -12.42 2.58
CA GLU A 160 9.67 -13.02 2.48
C GLU A 160 10.76 -11.96 2.33
N ILE A 161 10.57 -10.98 1.45
CA ILE A 161 11.52 -9.87 1.27
C ILE A 161 11.62 -9.02 2.54
N SER A 162 10.50 -8.73 3.20
CA SER A 162 10.51 -8.00 4.48
C SER A 162 11.30 -8.74 5.56
N GLN A 163 11.11 -10.06 5.68
CA GLN A 163 11.85 -10.89 6.63
C GLN A 163 13.34 -11.00 6.27
N SER A 164 13.67 -11.13 4.98
CA SER A 164 15.05 -11.20 4.52
C SER A 164 15.80 -9.91 4.83
N LEU A 165 15.21 -8.75 4.52
CA LEU A 165 15.79 -7.44 4.84
C LEU A 165 16.03 -7.28 6.34
N TYR A 166 15.03 -7.64 7.16
CA TYR A 166 15.20 -7.65 8.62
C TYR A 166 16.37 -8.53 9.07
N ASN A 167 16.46 -9.76 8.55
CA ASN A 167 17.52 -10.69 8.93
C ASN A 167 18.90 -10.09 8.61
N LYS A 168 19.07 -9.48 7.43
CA LYS A 168 20.32 -8.83 7.02
C LYS A 168 20.67 -7.62 7.90
N VAL A 169 19.69 -6.75 8.18
CA VAL A 169 19.88 -5.59 9.05
C VAL A 169 20.24 -6.02 10.47
N ASN A 170 19.50 -6.98 11.04
CA ASN A 170 19.75 -7.49 12.38
C ASN A 170 21.11 -8.19 12.49
N GLN A 171 21.49 -9.00 11.50
CA GLN A 171 22.80 -9.64 11.47
C GLN A 171 23.94 -8.61 11.48
N LYS A 172 23.79 -7.50 10.76
CA LYS A 172 24.85 -6.51 10.58
C LYS A 172 24.91 -5.44 11.67
N TYR A 173 23.76 -5.07 12.26
CA TYR A 173 23.65 -3.94 13.18
C TYR A 173 22.96 -4.28 14.51
N GLY A 174 22.52 -5.52 14.73
CA GLY A 174 21.83 -5.94 15.96
C GLY A 174 22.74 -6.12 17.17
N SER A 175 24.07 -6.07 17.03
CA SER A 175 25.00 -6.24 18.15
C SER A 175 24.98 -5.09 19.18
N GLY A 176 24.26 -3.99 18.90
CA GLY A 176 24.06 -2.87 19.83
C GLY A 176 22.60 -2.51 20.10
N TYR A 177 21.64 -3.22 19.49
CA TYR A 177 20.22 -2.88 19.54
C TYR A 177 19.34 -4.12 19.47
N THR A 178 18.18 -4.09 20.10
CA THR A 178 17.12 -5.06 19.77
C THR A 178 16.41 -4.57 18.51
N VAL A 179 16.62 -5.26 17.39
CA VAL A 179 15.99 -4.90 16.11
C VAL A 179 14.62 -5.59 16.00
N TYR A 180 13.62 -4.84 15.56
CA TYR A 180 12.27 -5.29 15.29
C TYR A 180 11.89 -4.97 13.84
N ASN A 181 11.07 -5.81 13.22
CA ASN A 181 10.54 -5.59 11.87
C ASN A 181 9.06 -5.25 11.92
N ALA A 182 8.65 -4.16 11.28
CA ALA A 182 7.25 -3.81 11.11
C ALA A 182 6.95 -3.33 9.69
N ASN A 183 5.71 -3.55 9.27
CA ASN A 183 5.19 -3.10 7.99
C ASN A 183 4.05 -2.10 8.20
N LEU A 184 4.01 -1.09 7.33
CA LEU A 184 3.00 -0.03 7.39
C LEU A 184 1.66 -0.46 6.75
N PHE A 185 1.70 -1.22 5.66
CA PHE A 185 0.51 -1.63 4.89
C PHE A 185 0.04 -3.06 5.15
N GLY A 186 0.83 -3.86 5.88
CA GLY A 186 0.55 -5.28 6.14
C GLY A 186 1.22 -5.81 7.40
N PRO A 187 1.13 -7.12 7.67
CA PRO A 187 1.79 -7.76 8.80
C PRO A 187 3.32 -7.91 8.58
N PRO A 188 4.13 -8.01 9.65
CA PRO A 188 3.76 -7.72 11.03
C PRO A 188 3.38 -6.24 11.19
N TYR A 189 2.20 -5.97 11.76
CA TYR A 189 1.64 -4.63 11.78
C TYR A 189 2.43 -3.75 12.74
N LEU A 190 2.68 -2.49 12.34
CA LEU A 190 3.35 -1.48 13.16
C LEU A 190 2.82 -1.42 14.60
N GLU A 191 1.50 -1.45 14.77
CA GLU A 191 0.87 -1.39 16.09
C GLU A 191 1.17 -2.63 16.94
N THR A 192 1.19 -3.82 16.34
CA THR A 192 1.53 -5.07 17.04
C THR A 192 2.97 -5.03 17.53
N VAL A 193 3.90 -4.64 16.67
CA VAL A 193 5.33 -4.62 16.99
C VAL A 193 5.67 -3.51 17.98
N THR A 194 5.02 -2.35 17.88
CA THR A 194 5.17 -1.27 18.88
C THR A 194 4.76 -1.76 20.27
N ARG A 195 3.65 -2.50 20.38
CA ARG A 195 3.25 -3.10 21.67
C ARG A 195 4.26 -4.11 22.18
N GLU A 196 4.86 -4.90 21.29
CA GLU A 196 5.91 -5.85 21.66
C GLU A 196 7.15 -5.14 22.21
N ILE A 197 7.59 -4.06 21.56
CA ILE A 197 8.69 -3.21 22.04
C ILE A 197 8.41 -2.69 23.45
N LEU A 198 7.23 -2.08 23.65
CA LEU A 198 6.83 -1.54 24.95
C LEU A 198 6.69 -2.64 26.01
N LYS A 199 6.12 -3.78 25.64
CA LYS A 199 6.01 -4.97 26.51
C LYS A 199 7.39 -5.46 26.95
N ASN A 200 8.39 -5.38 26.08
CA ASN A 200 9.74 -5.81 26.40
C ASN A 200 10.51 -4.81 27.28
N GLY A 201 9.93 -3.64 27.60
CA GLY A 201 10.48 -2.67 28.55
C GLY A 201 11.29 -1.54 27.92
N HIS A 202 11.40 -1.50 26.59
CA HIS A 202 12.19 -0.50 25.88
C HIS A 202 11.61 0.91 26.07
N ASP A 203 12.46 1.84 26.53
CA ASP A 203 12.11 3.24 26.80
C ASP A 203 12.50 4.19 25.66
N ARG A 204 13.24 3.69 24.66
CA ARG A 204 13.68 4.43 23.46
C ARG A 204 13.47 3.60 22.20
N ILE A 205 12.89 4.20 21.18
CA ILE A 205 12.60 3.60 19.88
C ILE A 205 13.23 4.45 18.78
N ILE A 206 14.20 3.90 18.06
CA ILE A 206 14.70 4.45 16.80
C ILE A 206 13.91 3.81 15.68
N VAL A 207 13.08 4.62 15.00
CA VAL A 207 12.34 4.21 13.81
C VAL A 207 13.27 4.33 12.61
N LEU A 208 13.75 3.18 12.13
CA LEU A 208 14.59 3.05 10.95
C LEU A 208 13.69 2.95 9.71
N LEU A 209 13.59 4.05 8.96
CA LEU A 209 12.69 4.20 7.81
C LEU A 209 13.28 3.56 6.54
N ASN A 210 12.70 2.44 6.09
CA ASN A 210 12.88 1.91 4.74
C ASN A 210 11.85 2.56 3.80
N PHE A 211 11.96 3.87 3.59
CA PHE A 211 11.08 4.64 2.72
C PHE A 211 11.88 5.57 1.82
N LEU A 212 11.42 5.72 0.58
CA LEU A 212 12.05 6.63 -0.36
C LEU A 212 11.97 8.08 0.14
N ILE A 213 10.76 8.51 0.53
CA ILE A 213 10.47 9.87 0.98
C ILE A 213 9.97 9.89 2.42
N GLN A 214 10.12 11.02 3.10
CA GLN A 214 9.77 11.15 4.52
C GLN A 214 8.25 11.22 4.73
N GLN A 215 7.61 12.19 4.09
CA GLN A 215 6.18 12.45 4.26
C GLN A 215 5.37 11.89 3.09
N PRO A 216 4.16 11.36 3.34
CA PRO A 216 3.40 11.37 4.61
C PRO A 216 3.66 10.18 5.55
N TYR A 217 4.64 9.33 5.23
CA TYR A 217 4.85 8.08 5.95
C TYR A 217 5.29 8.29 7.39
N GLN A 218 6.25 9.18 7.65
CA GLN A 218 6.74 9.45 9.00
C GLN A 218 5.63 9.94 9.93
N GLU A 219 4.78 10.88 9.49
CA GLU A 219 3.65 11.35 10.30
C GLU A 219 2.64 10.23 10.62
N THR A 220 2.33 9.39 9.62
CA THR A 220 1.44 8.24 9.80
C THR A 220 2.02 7.22 10.77
N ILE A 221 3.32 6.92 10.65
CA ILE A 221 4.02 5.99 11.54
C ILE A 221 4.06 6.55 12.97
N HIS A 222 4.45 7.82 13.13
CA HIS A 222 4.54 8.48 14.42
C HIS A 222 3.19 8.48 15.15
N SER A 223 2.12 8.94 14.49
CA SER A 223 0.79 8.97 15.10
C SER A 223 0.28 7.59 15.54
N ARG A 224 0.62 6.52 14.80
CA ARG A 224 0.25 5.15 15.18
C ARG A 224 1.05 4.64 16.37
N ILE A 225 2.35 4.96 16.45
CA ILE A 225 3.18 4.62 17.61
C ILE A 225 2.66 5.34 18.86
N ILE A 226 2.42 6.65 18.79
CA ILE A 226 1.88 7.44 19.90
C ILE A 226 0.53 6.92 20.37
N ARG A 227 -0.36 6.58 19.44
CA ARG A 227 -1.67 5.99 19.80
C ARG A 227 -1.51 4.68 20.59
N VAL A 228 -0.55 3.83 20.23
CA VAL A 228 -0.28 2.59 20.99
C VAL A 228 0.23 2.91 22.40
N MET A 229 1.12 3.90 22.53
CA MET A 229 1.60 4.39 23.83
C MET A 229 0.45 4.88 24.72
N GLU A 230 -0.44 5.72 24.17
CA GLU A 230 -1.62 6.23 24.87
C GLU A 230 -2.58 5.11 25.31
N GLU A 231 -2.90 4.17 24.40
CA GLU A 231 -3.78 3.04 24.69
C GLU A 231 -3.20 2.08 25.75
N SER A 232 -1.87 1.94 25.80
CA SER A 232 -1.17 1.09 26.77
C SER A 232 -0.77 1.80 28.06
N LYS A 233 -0.89 3.14 28.13
CA LYS A 233 -0.40 3.98 29.23
C LYS A 233 1.09 3.80 29.51
N LEU A 234 1.87 3.51 28.46
CA LEU A 234 3.33 3.40 28.50
C LEU A 234 3.93 4.49 27.61
N SER A 235 5.13 4.93 27.93
CA SER A 235 5.85 5.95 27.16
C SER A 235 7.22 5.46 26.75
N ALA A 236 7.63 5.78 25.53
CA ALA A 236 9.02 5.68 25.09
C ALA A 236 9.36 6.90 24.24
N GLU A 237 10.63 7.30 24.24
CA GLU A 237 11.13 8.32 23.32
C GLU A 237 11.19 7.75 21.90
N VAL A 238 10.74 8.52 20.91
CA VAL A 238 10.70 8.08 19.50
C VAL A 238 11.56 9.01 18.66
N SER A 239 12.58 8.46 18.03
CA SER A 239 13.44 9.15 17.06
C SER A 239 13.30 8.50 15.68
N PHE A 240 13.47 9.28 14.61
CA PHE A 240 13.33 8.81 13.23
C PHE A 240 14.62 8.98 12.46
N THR A 241 15.00 7.99 11.65
CA THR A 241 16.06 8.17 10.67
C THR A 241 15.58 8.96 9.46
N TYR A 242 16.51 9.63 8.77
CA TYR A 242 16.23 10.30 7.49
C TYR A 242 15.83 9.29 6.38
N PRO A 243 14.90 9.64 5.44
CA PRO A 243 14.52 8.77 4.33
C PRO A 243 15.68 8.49 3.34
N LEU A 244 15.41 7.65 2.33
CA LEU A 244 16.44 7.10 1.46
C LEU A 244 16.68 7.85 0.14
N TRP A 245 15.84 8.84 -0.23
CA TRP A 245 15.89 9.50 -1.54
C TRP A 245 17.24 10.12 -1.94
N ASN A 246 18.04 10.61 -0.98
CA ASN A 246 19.35 11.19 -1.28
C ASN A 246 20.52 10.22 -1.15
N HIS A 247 20.29 8.97 -0.77
CA HIS A 247 21.36 8.01 -0.53
C HIS A 247 21.85 7.35 -1.82
N ASP A 248 23.11 7.59 -2.21
CA ASP A 248 23.67 7.12 -3.48
C ASP A 248 23.58 5.61 -3.66
N ALA A 249 23.83 4.84 -2.59
CA ALA A 249 23.79 3.39 -2.65
C ALA A 249 22.43 2.84 -3.11
N VAL A 250 21.32 3.54 -2.81
CA VAL A 250 19.99 3.10 -3.21
C VAL A 250 19.74 3.35 -4.70
N ALA A 251 20.24 4.47 -5.25
CA ALA A 251 20.21 4.71 -6.69
C ALA A 251 21.07 3.68 -7.45
N SER A 252 22.23 3.33 -6.89
CA SER A 252 23.14 2.32 -7.45
C SER A 252 22.51 0.92 -7.57
N ILE A 253 21.51 0.57 -6.75
CA ILE A 253 20.77 -0.70 -6.90
C ILE A 253 20.12 -0.76 -8.29
N TYR A 254 19.42 0.30 -8.68
CA TYR A 254 18.75 0.34 -9.98
C TYR A 254 19.74 0.46 -11.13
N GLU A 255 20.81 1.25 -10.97
CA GLU A 255 21.87 1.32 -11.98
C GLU A 255 22.46 -0.05 -12.27
N ASN A 256 22.84 -0.79 -11.23
CA ASN A 256 23.39 -2.15 -11.34
C ASN A 256 22.40 -3.12 -12.00
N ARG A 257 21.12 -3.08 -11.60
CA ARG A 257 20.08 -3.95 -12.16
C ARG A 257 19.80 -3.63 -13.64
N ILE A 258 19.80 -2.35 -14.04
CA ILE A 258 19.63 -1.95 -15.44
C ILE A 258 20.84 -2.41 -16.26
N LEU A 259 22.06 -2.14 -15.80
CA LEU A 259 23.29 -2.55 -16.47
C LEU A 259 23.32 -4.06 -16.69
N TYR A 260 23.05 -4.84 -15.63
CA TYR A 260 23.01 -6.29 -15.71
C TYR A 260 21.98 -6.80 -16.73
N LYS A 261 20.75 -6.29 -16.70
CA LYS A 261 19.69 -6.76 -17.62
C LYS A 261 19.89 -6.30 -19.07
N THR A 262 20.72 -5.30 -19.32
CA THR A 262 20.90 -4.71 -20.67
C THR A 262 22.31 -4.90 -21.23
N GLN A 263 23.16 -5.66 -20.55
CA GLN A 263 24.58 -5.89 -20.88
C GLN A 263 24.85 -6.39 -22.31
N GLU A 264 23.88 -7.03 -22.96
CA GLU A 264 24.01 -7.56 -24.33
C GLU A 264 23.52 -6.56 -25.40
N THR A 265 23.23 -5.31 -25.03
CA THR A 265 22.68 -4.29 -25.94
C THR A 265 23.45 -3.00 -25.79
N SER A 266 23.82 -2.37 -26.91
CA SER A 266 24.50 -1.07 -26.86
C SER A 266 23.64 -0.06 -26.09
N PRO A 267 24.21 0.74 -25.17
CA PRO A 267 23.47 1.72 -24.39
C PRO A 267 22.59 2.67 -25.23
N GLU A 268 23.02 3.04 -26.44
CA GLU A 268 22.21 3.93 -27.30
C GLU A 268 20.95 3.23 -27.87
N GLN A 269 20.88 1.90 -27.83
CA GLN A 269 19.76 1.08 -28.30
C GLN A 269 18.80 0.70 -27.16
N VAL A 270 19.03 1.21 -25.94
CA VAL A 270 18.20 0.96 -24.77
C VAL A 270 17.39 2.21 -24.41
N GLY A 271 16.08 2.05 -24.28
CA GLY A 271 15.21 3.01 -23.60
C GLY A 271 15.06 2.65 -22.11
N ILE A 272 14.92 3.65 -21.24
CA ILE A 272 14.70 3.44 -19.81
C ILE A 272 13.47 4.24 -19.38
N VAL A 273 12.53 3.59 -18.72
CA VAL A 273 11.37 4.22 -18.06
C VAL A 273 11.50 4.01 -16.56
N LEU A 274 11.77 5.09 -15.83
CA LEU A 274 11.78 5.11 -14.38
C LEU A 274 10.38 5.45 -13.88
N ILE A 275 9.74 4.51 -13.19
CA ILE A 275 8.39 4.67 -12.66
C ILE A 275 8.47 5.21 -11.23
N GLY A 276 8.02 6.44 -11.03
CA GLY A 276 7.72 6.98 -9.71
C GLY A 276 6.36 6.50 -9.22
N LYS A 277 6.18 6.48 -7.89
CA LYS A 277 4.89 6.23 -7.24
C LYS A 277 3.92 7.37 -7.53
N GLY A 278 4.45 8.60 -7.55
CA GLY A 278 3.67 9.81 -7.75
C GLY A 278 2.74 10.09 -6.58
N CYS A 279 1.89 11.10 -6.72
CA CYS A 279 1.02 11.54 -5.64
C CYS A 279 -0.22 12.27 -6.14
N SER A 280 -1.30 12.19 -5.36
CA SER A 280 -2.50 12.97 -5.64
C SER A 280 -2.21 14.47 -5.52
N GLY A 281 -2.95 15.31 -6.27
CA GLY A 281 -2.76 16.77 -6.21
C GLY A 281 -2.93 17.34 -4.80
N LYS A 282 -3.80 16.75 -3.98
CA LYS A 282 -3.95 17.12 -2.57
C LYS A 282 -2.69 16.79 -1.75
N ALA A 283 -2.09 15.63 -1.96
CA ALA A 283 -0.85 15.24 -1.28
C ALA A 283 0.31 16.14 -1.69
N LEU A 284 0.41 16.49 -2.97
CA LEU A 284 1.44 17.39 -3.49
C LEU A 284 1.34 18.80 -2.87
N GLN A 285 0.13 19.31 -2.64
CA GLN A 285 -0.08 20.60 -1.97
C GLN A 285 0.37 20.60 -0.50
N ILE A 286 0.22 19.46 0.19
CA ILE A 286 0.55 19.35 1.62
C ILE A 286 2.03 19.00 1.83
N TYR A 287 2.58 18.12 1.00
CA TYR A 287 3.91 17.52 1.18
C TYR A 287 4.83 17.74 -0.03
N ALA A 288 4.80 18.94 -0.62
CA ALA A 288 5.56 19.27 -1.83
C ALA A 288 7.06 18.91 -1.70
N ASP A 289 7.69 19.26 -0.59
CA ASP A 289 9.11 18.98 -0.32
C ASP A 289 9.40 17.48 -0.21
N GLY A 290 8.48 16.71 0.38
CA GLY A 290 8.61 15.26 0.47
C GLY A 290 8.63 14.62 -0.92
N TYR A 291 7.72 15.03 -1.81
CA TYR A 291 7.65 14.51 -3.17
C TYR A 291 8.76 15.02 -4.09
N LYS A 292 9.37 16.18 -3.79
CA LYS A 292 10.60 16.62 -4.47
C LYS A 292 11.73 15.62 -4.27
N GLY A 293 11.78 14.93 -3.12
CA GLY A 293 12.75 13.86 -2.87
C GLY A 293 12.66 12.71 -3.89
N GLU A 294 11.44 12.28 -4.25
CA GLU A 294 11.24 11.25 -5.28
C GLU A 294 11.82 11.69 -6.64
N GLU A 295 11.56 12.92 -7.05
CA GLU A 295 12.09 13.45 -8.32
C GLU A 295 13.62 13.53 -8.31
N VAL A 296 14.22 13.98 -7.21
CA VAL A 296 15.68 14.00 -7.07
C VAL A 296 16.27 12.59 -7.14
N PHE A 297 15.62 11.61 -6.51
CA PHE A 297 16.05 10.22 -6.56
C PHE A 297 15.99 9.64 -7.99
N LEU A 298 14.89 9.85 -8.71
CA LEU A 298 14.75 9.38 -10.08
C LEU A 298 15.77 10.05 -11.02
N ASN A 299 16.03 11.35 -10.83
CA ASN A 299 17.06 12.06 -11.58
C ASN A 299 18.47 11.57 -11.25
N LYS A 300 18.74 11.16 -10.01
CA LYS A 300 20.03 10.56 -9.62
C LYS A 300 20.31 9.27 -10.39
N ILE A 301 19.32 8.38 -10.50
CA ILE A 301 19.44 7.16 -11.34
C ILE A 301 19.68 7.56 -12.80
N LYS A 302 18.94 8.55 -13.31
CA LYS A 302 19.10 9.06 -14.68
C LYS A 302 20.53 9.55 -14.95
N GLU A 303 21.09 10.35 -14.06
CA GLU A 303 22.47 10.84 -14.15
C GLU A 303 23.49 9.69 -14.10
N GLY A 304 23.28 8.69 -13.24
CA GLY A 304 24.11 7.49 -13.16
C GLY A 304 24.12 6.70 -14.47
N MET A 305 22.96 6.48 -15.08
CA MET A 305 22.89 5.78 -16.38
C MET A 305 23.51 6.58 -17.52
N ILE A 306 23.36 7.91 -17.55
CA ILE A 306 24.02 8.76 -18.56
C ILE A 306 25.54 8.62 -18.48
N LYS A 307 26.11 8.56 -17.26
CA LYS A 307 27.55 8.31 -17.07
C LYS A 307 27.99 6.94 -17.60
N ASN A 308 27.07 5.98 -17.65
CA ASN A 308 27.28 4.64 -18.23
C ASN A 308 26.99 4.58 -19.74
N GLY A 309 26.84 5.72 -20.42
CA GLY A 309 26.72 5.80 -21.89
C GLY A 309 25.29 5.75 -22.44
N TYR A 310 24.27 5.71 -21.59
CA TYR A 310 22.87 5.69 -22.05
C TYR A 310 22.43 7.09 -22.55
N ASP A 311 21.61 7.11 -23.60
CA ASP A 311 21.12 8.36 -24.20
C ASP A 311 20.05 9.01 -23.31
N SER A 312 20.33 10.22 -22.82
CA SER A 312 19.44 10.99 -21.95
C SER A 312 18.05 11.26 -22.53
N ARG A 313 17.92 11.28 -23.87
CA ARG A 313 16.64 11.46 -24.59
C ARG A 313 15.78 10.20 -24.57
N LYS A 314 16.40 9.04 -24.38
CA LYS A 314 15.75 7.73 -24.26
C LYS A 314 15.49 7.34 -22.81
N MET A 315 15.70 8.27 -21.88
CA MET A 315 15.44 8.09 -20.45
C MET A 315 14.25 8.93 -20.01
N ARG A 316 13.18 8.24 -19.63
CA ARG A 316 11.87 8.82 -19.31
C ARG A 316 11.50 8.56 -17.85
N ILE A 317 10.78 9.51 -17.26
CA ILE A 317 10.15 9.35 -15.95
C ILE A 317 8.65 9.28 -16.18
N ALA A 318 8.01 8.26 -15.61
CA ALA A 318 6.58 8.04 -15.72
C ALA A 318 5.98 7.76 -14.35
N TYR A 319 4.65 7.83 -14.25
CA TYR A 319 3.93 7.54 -13.02
C TYR A 319 2.78 6.58 -13.28
N LEU A 320 2.60 5.61 -12.37
CA LEU A 320 1.51 4.64 -12.47
C LEU A 320 0.14 5.29 -12.20
N LYS A 321 0.08 6.22 -11.24
CA LYS A 321 -1.14 6.91 -10.81
C LYS A 321 -0.88 8.40 -10.57
N TYR A 322 -1.94 9.19 -10.66
CA TYR A 322 -2.05 10.60 -10.24
C TYR A 322 -1.23 11.67 -10.97
N ARG A 323 -0.08 11.32 -11.56
CA ARG A 323 0.78 12.24 -12.32
C ARG A 323 0.91 11.79 -13.77
N LYS A 324 1.29 12.74 -14.61
CA LYS A 324 1.68 12.53 -16.00
C LYS A 324 3.18 12.76 -16.15
N PRO A 325 3.83 12.16 -17.16
CA PRO A 325 3.25 11.24 -18.15
C PRO A 325 2.98 9.84 -17.59
N SER A 326 2.09 9.05 -18.23
CA SER A 326 1.81 7.68 -17.78
C SER A 326 2.83 6.67 -18.33
N VAL A 327 2.91 5.51 -17.70
CA VAL A 327 3.88 4.46 -18.09
C VAL A 327 3.68 4.02 -19.54
N GLU A 328 2.43 3.90 -19.99
CA GLU A 328 2.08 3.52 -21.36
C GLU A 328 2.55 4.56 -22.37
N GLU A 329 2.28 5.85 -22.11
CA GLU A 329 2.70 6.96 -22.99
C GLU A 329 4.22 6.97 -23.19
N GLU A 330 4.96 6.73 -22.12
CA GLU A 330 6.42 6.77 -22.14
C GLU A 330 7.06 5.52 -22.75
N VAL A 331 6.44 4.36 -22.56
CA VAL A 331 6.86 3.12 -23.25
C VAL A 331 6.58 3.24 -24.74
N GLU A 332 5.39 3.69 -25.15
CA GLU A 332 5.03 3.88 -26.57
C GLU A 332 5.96 4.89 -27.26
N TYR A 333 6.27 6.01 -26.59
CA TYR A 333 7.25 6.97 -27.10
C TYR A 333 8.62 6.33 -27.39
N LEU A 334 9.11 5.46 -26.50
CA LEU A 334 10.40 4.79 -26.69
C LEU A 334 10.35 3.73 -27.78
N LEU A 335 9.22 3.03 -27.94
CA LEU A 335 9.00 2.11 -29.05
C LEU A 335 9.09 2.84 -30.39
N ASP A 336 8.44 4.00 -30.50
CA ASP A 336 8.48 4.86 -31.71
C ASP A 336 9.87 5.45 -31.96
N SER A 337 10.70 5.55 -30.92
CA SER A 337 12.09 6.02 -31.01
C SER A 337 13.07 4.95 -31.55
N GLY A 338 12.58 3.75 -31.88
CA GLY A 338 13.37 2.69 -32.53
C GLY A 338 14.41 2.02 -31.63
N VAL A 339 14.13 1.88 -30.34
CA VAL A 339 14.99 1.14 -29.41
C VAL A 339 14.77 -0.38 -29.49
N ASN A 340 15.82 -1.15 -29.26
CA ASN A 340 15.76 -2.61 -29.27
C ASN A 340 15.32 -3.18 -27.91
N ARG A 341 15.63 -2.49 -26.81
CA ARG A 341 15.21 -2.87 -25.46
C ARG A 341 14.67 -1.68 -24.69
N ILE A 342 13.66 -1.91 -23.87
CA ILE A 342 13.16 -0.94 -22.90
C ILE A 342 13.25 -1.52 -21.49
N ALA A 343 14.06 -0.93 -20.63
CA ALA A 343 14.07 -1.24 -19.21
C ALA A 343 12.98 -0.41 -18.51
N VAL A 344 11.95 -1.08 -17.99
CA VAL A 344 10.88 -0.46 -17.21
C VAL A 344 11.12 -0.75 -15.74
N VAL A 345 11.36 0.29 -14.94
CA VAL A 345 11.91 0.19 -13.59
C VAL A 345 10.93 0.77 -12.58
N ALA A 346 10.46 -0.02 -11.63
CA ALA A 346 9.59 0.42 -10.54
C ALA A 346 10.35 1.19 -9.43
N ALA A 347 11.10 2.23 -9.83
CA ALA A 347 12.08 2.90 -8.98
C ALA A 347 11.48 3.63 -7.76
N GLY A 348 10.23 4.06 -7.84
CA GLY A 348 9.50 4.71 -6.74
C GLY A 348 8.91 3.75 -5.70
N TYR A 349 9.18 2.45 -5.79
CA TYR A 349 8.63 1.42 -4.90
C TYR A 349 9.74 0.72 -4.12
N GLU A 350 9.56 0.62 -2.80
CA GLU A 350 10.59 0.12 -1.90
C GLU A 350 10.55 -1.41 -1.76
N ASN A 351 9.35 -2.00 -1.69
CA ASN A 351 9.13 -3.45 -1.55
C ASN A 351 8.13 -3.97 -2.59
N PRO A 352 8.12 -5.28 -2.85
CA PRO A 352 7.08 -5.93 -3.65
C PRO A 352 5.68 -5.63 -3.11
N CYS A 353 4.79 -5.18 -3.98
CA CYS A 353 3.40 -4.85 -3.67
C CYS A 353 2.49 -5.07 -4.89
N ILE A 354 1.19 -4.81 -4.76
CA ILE A 354 0.22 -4.98 -5.86
C ILE A 354 0.63 -4.19 -7.10
N GLU A 355 1.19 -2.99 -6.92
CA GLU A 355 1.65 -2.16 -8.03
C GLU A 355 2.79 -2.83 -8.80
N THR A 356 3.81 -3.33 -8.11
CA THR A 356 5.01 -3.92 -8.73
C THR A 356 4.79 -5.33 -9.25
N GLU A 357 4.03 -6.15 -8.52
CA GLU A 357 3.89 -7.58 -8.83
C GLU A 357 2.75 -7.87 -9.80
N TYR A 358 1.79 -6.96 -9.92
CA TYR A 358 0.61 -7.19 -10.74
C TYR A 358 0.26 -6.01 -11.64
N SER A 359 0.14 -4.80 -11.10
CA SER A 359 -0.43 -3.68 -11.87
C SER A 359 0.46 -3.25 -13.03
N ILE A 360 1.76 -3.04 -12.79
CA ILE A 360 2.73 -2.68 -13.83
C ILE A 360 2.92 -3.84 -14.83
N PRO A 361 3.19 -5.10 -14.42
CA PRO A 361 3.29 -6.21 -15.38
C PRO A 361 2.05 -6.39 -16.25
N LYS A 362 0.85 -6.28 -15.66
CA LYS A 362 -0.43 -6.36 -16.40
C LYS A 362 -0.65 -5.19 -17.34
N LEU A 363 -0.07 -4.03 -17.03
CA LEU A 363 -0.09 -2.88 -17.91
C LEU A 363 0.79 -3.12 -19.14
N LEU A 364 2.04 -3.53 -18.89
CA LEU A 364 3.02 -3.80 -19.93
C LEU A 364 2.58 -4.92 -20.88
N SER A 365 1.90 -5.95 -20.37
CA SER A 365 1.40 -7.06 -21.20
C SER A 365 0.30 -6.67 -22.21
N LYS A 366 -0.28 -5.47 -22.09
CA LYS A 366 -1.27 -4.94 -23.04
C LYS A 366 -0.65 -4.09 -24.15
N ILE A 367 0.61 -3.68 -23.99
CA ILE A 367 1.31 -2.85 -24.96
C ILE A 367 1.70 -3.73 -26.15
N LYS A 368 1.46 -3.24 -27.37
CA LYS A 368 1.86 -3.94 -28.59
C LYS A 368 3.35 -3.69 -28.84
N ILE A 369 4.14 -4.74 -28.71
CA ILE A 369 5.60 -4.66 -28.88
C ILE A 369 5.95 -5.02 -30.33
N PRO A 370 6.66 -4.15 -31.08
CA PRO A 370 7.16 -4.45 -32.41
C PRO A 370 8.10 -5.67 -32.41
N LYS A 371 8.17 -6.38 -33.54
CA LYS A 371 9.07 -7.52 -33.69
C LYS A 371 10.53 -7.06 -33.57
N GLY A 372 11.29 -7.72 -32.69
CA GLY A 372 12.70 -7.39 -32.45
C GLY A 372 12.95 -6.43 -31.28
N THR A 373 11.89 -5.93 -30.64
CA THR A 373 11.98 -5.15 -29.41
C THR A 373 11.59 -5.99 -28.19
N GLU A 374 12.26 -5.77 -27.06
CA GLU A 374 11.98 -6.45 -25.79
C GLU A 374 11.74 -5.43 -24.66
N ILE A 375 10.74 -5.71 -23.80
CA ILE A 375 10.52 -4.95 -22.57
C ILE A 375 11.04 -5.76 -21.38
N LEU A 376 11.99 -5.19 -20.65
CA LEU A 376 12.61 -5.76 -19.47
C LEU A 376 12.03 -5.08 -18.23
N TYR A 377 11.30 -5.82 -17.41
CA TYR A 377 10.76 -5.28 -16.16
C TYR A 377 11.75 -5.45 -15.00
N ILE A 378 11.93 -4.39 -14.20
CA ILE A 378 12.73 -4.35 -12.97
C ILE A 378 11.82 -3.86 -11.84
N GLY A 379 11.66 -4.69 -10.81
CA GLY A 379 10.83 -4.39 -9.63
C GLY A 379 11.47 -3.41 -8.65
N SER A 380 10.96 -3.40 -7.42
CA SER A 380 11.45 -2.60 -6.29
C SER A 380 12.87 -2.97 -5.86
N TRP A 381 13.51 -2.18 -4.97
CA TRP A 381 14.86 -2.47 -4.48
C TRP A 381 14.97 -3.62 -3.46
N GLU A 382 13.85 -4.10 -2.90
CA GLU A 382 13.76 -5.33 -2.11
C GLU A 382 14.73 -5.35 -0.91
N ASP A 383 15.53 -6.42 -0.74
CA ASP A 383 16.43 -6.64 0.38
C ASP A 383 17.92 -6.51 0.01
N ASP A 384 18.23 -5.70 -1.02
CA ASP A 384 19.59 -5.54 -1.57
C ASP A 384 20.63 -5.13 -0.49
N ASP A 385 21.87 -5.63 -0.62
CA ASP A 385 22.92 -5.34 0.36
C ASP A 385 23.32 -3.86 0.39
N LEU A 386 23.13 -3.12 -0.72
CA LEU A 386 23.29 -1.68 -0.77
C LEU A 386 22.21 -0.94 0.02
N LEU A 387 20.98 -1.48 0.08
CA LEU A 387 19.93 -0.97 0.96
C LEU A 387 20.30 -1.20 2.42
N VAL A 388 20.78 -2.40 2.77
CA VAL A 388 21.24 -2.72 4.13
C VAL A 388 22.37 -1.78 4.55
N LYS A 389 23.29 -1.43 3.64
CA LYS A 389 24.31 -0.41 3.89
C LYS A 389 23.66 0.95 4.16
N ALA A 390 22.76 1.41 3.29
CA ALA A 390 22.10 2.71 3.42
C ALA A 390 21.34 2.86 4.74
N LEU A 391 20.58 1.84 5.13
CA LEU A 391 19.86 1.80 6.40
C LEU A 391 20.82 1.84 7.60
N GLY A 392 21.96 1.15 7.52
CA GLY A 392 23.00 1.23 8.54
C GLY A 392 23.63 2.61 8.67
N ASP A 393 23.90 3.27 7.54
CA ASP A 393 24.46 4.63 7.54
C ASP A 393 23.45 5.62 8.15
N ARG A 394 22.15 5.44 7.91
CA ARG A 394 21.07 6.19 8.56
C ARG A 394 20.97 5.96 10.06
N LEU A 395 21.08 4.70 10.48
CA LEU A 395 21.03 4.33 11.89
C LEU A 395 22.18 4.96 12.67
N LYS A 396 23.39 4.96 12.11
CA LYS A 396 24.58 5.55 12.75
C LYS A 396 24.43 7.04 13.04
N ILE A 397 23.89 7.81 12.08
CA ILE A 397 23.69 9.26 12.23
C ILE A 397 22.80 9.54 13.47
N VAL A 398 21.63 8.90 13.55
CA VAL A 398 20.72 9.09 14.69
C VAL A 398 21.32 8.56 15.98
N ALA A 399 22.04 7.44 15.93
CA ALA A 399 22.72 6.89 17.10
C ALA A 399 23.83 7.81 17.65
N GLU A 400 24.45 8.64 16.81
CA GLU A 400 25.43 9.65 17.23
C GLU A 400 24.74 10.88 17.84
N GLU A 401 23.57 11.29 17.32
CA GLU A 401 22.77 12.40 17.86
C GLU A 401 22.17 12.11 19.24
N LEU A 402 21.98 10.83 19.57
CA LEU A 402 21.41 10.36 20.85
C LEU A 402 22.46 10.07 21.94
N LYS A 403 23.76 10.23 21.64
CA LYS A 403 24.85 10.17 22.62
C LYS A 403 25.11 11.56 23.20
#